data_AF-M0JNF1-F1
#
_entry.id   AF-M0JNF1-F1
#
_cell.length_a   1.000
_cell.length_b   1.000
_cell.length_c   1.000
_cell.angle_alpha   90.00
_cell.angle_beta   90.00
_cell.angle_gamma   90.00
#
_symmetry.space_group_name_H-M   'P 1'
#
loop_
_entity.id
_entity.type
_entity.pdbx_description
1 polymer ?
#
loop_
_entity_poly.entity_id
_entity_poly.type
_entity_poly.pdbx_seq_one_letter_code
_entity_poly.pdbx_strand_id
1 'polypeptide(L)'
;MSDIDYTETAESLQNDLADEGVEVAVDTLEQNLRDCVETYSLDEAAAVRTVASKYTPDDESVNVTPAGAEENEHIAVADIAQRHDNAERESAWVDATVEVLSTWTIDADSVAQKAQIADDTGKAELTVWASADAPALSEGDVVALGNVPTDEYQGTYSLKVTSDSTVEFQDEDIDAVDNLEHVEGRVVQAREGIVDRCTHDDCTRVINTGNCPDHPNADTERDFRLKLTVDDGHVARDAVLQQDEAEAALDVTFEDAMGILNDTLDVDDTNEMLHKGIVGKQVSVAGPEIYGSIQAEDIVVVENTLDDLDVDAMLVEAREARPAALSE
;
A
#
# COMPACT_ATOMS: atom_id res chain seq x y z
N MET A 1 35.85 34.35 11.64
CA MET A 1 34.43 34.30 11.28
C MET A 1 34.09 35.71 10.88
N SER A 2 33.98 35.96 9.58
CA SER A 2 33.49 37.25 9.09
C SER A 2 32.02 37.32 9.51
N ASP A 3 31.60 38.42 10.15
CA ASP A 3 30.18 38.75 10.28
C ASP A 3 29.64 38.97 8.86
N ILE A 4 28.95 37.96 8.32
CA ILE A 4 28.26 38.07 7.04
C ILE A 4 26.95 38.82 7.33
N ASP A 5 26.74 39.94 6.65
CA ASP A 5 25.51 40.73 6.75
C ASP A 5 24.49 40.16 5.76
N TYR A 6 23.71 39.18 6.21
CA TYR A 6 22.71 38.51 5.39
C TYR A 6 21.64 39.45 4.85
N THR A 7 21.37 40.57 5.54
CA THR A 7 20.37 41.55 5.14
C THR A 7 20.81 42.30 3.88
N GLU A 8 22.08 42.74 3.79
CA GLU A 8 22.61 43.42 2.60
C GLU A 8 22.62 42.49 1.37
N THR A 9 23.00 41.23 1.58
CA THR A 9 23.04 40.21 0.51
C THR A 9 21.63 39.83 0.03
N ALA A 10 20.65 39.76 0.94
CA ALA A 10 19.25 39.53 0.61
C ALA A 10 18.62 40.69 -0.18
N GLU A 11 18.92 41.95 0.17
CA GLU A 11 18.47 43.13 -0.58
C GLU A 11 19.07 43.17 -1.99
N SER A 12 20.34 42.81 -2.15
CA SER A 12 20.96 42.71 -3.49
C SER A 12 20.26 41.66 -4.35
N LEU A 13 20.04 40.46 -3.81
CA LEU A 13 19.39 39.37 -4.53
C LEU A 13 17.92 39.69 -4.86
N GLN A 14 17.22 40.41 -3.99
CA GLN A 14 15.87 40.88 -4.27
C GLN A 14 15.82 41.79 -5.50
N ASN A 15 16.78 42.70 -5.64
CA ASN A 15 16.84 43.59 -6.81
C ASN A 15 17.11 42.81 -8.09
N ASP A 16 18.02 41.84 -8.05
CA ASP A 16 18.33 40.98 -9.19
C ASP A 16 17.10 40.16 -9.63
N LEU A 17 16.38 39.55 -8.68
CA LEU A 17 15.15 38.80 -8.96
C LEU A 17 13.99 39.70 -9.45
N ALA A 18 13.90 40.94 -8.95
CA ALA A 18 12.90 41.90 -9.40
C ALA A 18 13.15 42.35 -10.85
N ASP A 19 14.41 42.45 -11.29
CA ASP A 19 14.77 42.71 -12.70
C ASP A 19 14.35 41.54 -13.61
N GLU A 20 14.28 40.32 -13.08
CA GLU A 20 13.81 39.10 -13.76
C GLU A 20 12.29 38.87 -13.62
N GLY A 21 11.57 39.79 -12.97
CA GLY A 21 10.11 39.76 -12.84
C GLY A 21 9.57 38.93 -11.68
N VAL A 22 10.42 38.56 -10.72
CA VAL A 22 10.08 37.73 -9.56
C VAL A 22 10.10 38.56 -8.27
N GLU A 23 8.93 38.74 -7.65
CA GLU A 23 8.79 39.53 -6.42
C GLU A 23 8.88 38.64 -5.17
N VAL A 24 9.99 38.72 -4.42
CA VAL A 24 10.20 38.00 -3.16
C VAL A 24 10.53 38.98 -2.04
N ALA A 25 10.08 38.73 -0.81
CA ALA A 25 10.39 39.58 0.34
C ALA A 25 11.85 39.38 0.84
N VAL A 26 12.52 40.48 1.24
CA VAL A 26 13.89 40.46 1.76
C VAL A 26 14.03 39.51 2.95
N ASP A 27 13.09 39.54 3.90
CA ASP A 27 13.11 38.68 5.09
C ASP A 27 13.15 37.18 4.73
N THR A 28 12.47 36.79 3.64
CA THR A 28 12.45 35.41 3.16
C THR A 28 13.78 35.02 2.51
N LEU A 29 14.36 35.92 1.71
CA LEU A 29 15.68 35.70 1.12
C LEU A 29 16.78 35.64 2.18
N GLU A 30 16.71 36.50 3.20
CA GLU A 30 17.65 36.50 4.32
C GLU A 30 17.61 35.18 5.09
N GLN A 31 16.41 34.68 5.41
CA GLN A 31 16.27 33.41 6.14
C GLN A 31 16.82 32.23 5.31
N ASN A 32 16.50 32.17 4.01
CA ASN A 32 17.02 31.12 3.13
C ASN A 32 18.56 31.19 2.99
N LEU A 33 19.14 32.39 2.90
CA LEU A 33 20.60 32.59 2.87
C LEU A 33 21.24 32.16 4.19
N ARG A 34 20.65 32.52 5.33
CA ARG A 34 21.10 32.11 6.65
C ARG A 34 21.06 30.58 6.79
N ASP A 35 19.98 29.93 6.38
CA ASP A 35 19.87 28.48 6.43
C ASP A 35 20.92 27.82 5.52
N CYS A 36 21.16 28.35 4.32
CA CYS A 36 22.22 27.88 3.41
C CYS A 36 23.62 27.93 4.05
N VAL A 37 23.95 29.02 4.75
CA VAL A 37 25.28 29.20 5.35
C VAL A 37 25.41 28.50 6.70
N GLU A 38 24.39 28.52 7.54
CA GLU A 38 24.45 27.98 8.91
C GLU A 38 24.11 26.49 8.97
N THR A 39 23.12 26.04 8.21
CA THR A 39 22.67 24.63 8.20
C THR A 39 23.48 23.82 7.20
N TYR A 40 23.64 24.34 5.98
CA TYR A 40 24.32 23.61 4.89
C TYR A 40 25.81 23.96 4.76
N SER A 41 26.33 24.87 5.59
CA SER A 41 27.74 25.29 5.60
C SER A 41 28.24 25.77 4.23
N LEU A 42 27.34 26.29 3.39
CA LEU A 42 27.69 26.85 2.09
C LEU A 42 28.44 28.18 2.26
N ASP A 43 29.34 28.47 1.32
CA ASP A 43 29.89 29.82 1.23
C ASP A 43 28.82 30.80 0.71
N GLU A 44 29.00 32.09 1.00
CA GLU A 44 28.03 33.14 0.66
C GLU A 44 27.67 33.16 -0.84
N ALA A 45 28.65 32.96 -1.72
CA ALA A 45 28.39 32.97 -3.16
C ALA A 45 27.64 31.72 -3.63
N ALA A 46 27.84 30.58 -2.96
CA ALA A 46 27.05 29.37 -3.20
C ALA A 46 25.62 29.51 -2.64
N ALA A 47 25.46 30.07 -1.44
CA ALA A 47 24.16 30.33 -0.83
C ALA A 47 23.29 31.25 -1.71
N VAL A 48 23.86 32.35 -2.22
CA VAL A 48 23.14 33.27 -3.13
C VAL A 48 22.68 32.57 -4.40
N ARG A 49 23.51 31.71 -5.00
CA ARG A 49 23.12 30.96 -6.21
C ARG A 49 22.00 29.95 -5.94
N THR A 50 22.08 29.22 -4.83
CA THR A 50 21.05 28.24 -4.44
C THR A 50 19.72 28.91 -4.16
N VAL A 51 19.73 30.06 -3.47
CA VAL A 51 18.51 30.83 -3.21
C VAL A 51 17.98 31.45 -4.52
N ALA A 52 18.84 31.99 -5.39
CA ALA A 52 18.44 32.55 -6.68
C ALA A 52 17.79 31.50 -7.59
N SER A 53 18.41 30.32 -7.75
CA SER A 53 17.91 29.25 -8.62
C SER A 53 16.54 28.71 -8.21
N LYS A 54 16.14 28.89 -6.95
CA LYS A 54 14.80 28.54 -6.47
C LYS A 54 13.71 29.43 -7.08
N TYR A 55 14.06 30.63 -7.51
CA TYR A 55 13.09 31.66 -7.94
C TYR A 55 13.18 31.99 -9.42
N THR A 56 14.25 31.64 -10.11
CA THR A 56 14.38 31.78 -11.57
C THR A 56 14.55 30.43 -12.27
N PRO A 57 13.46 29.80 -12.72
CA PRO A 57 13.53 28.71 -13.68
C PRO A 57 13.55 29.29 -15.10
N ASP A 58 14.72 29.29 -15.74
CA ASP A 58 14.83 29.62 -17.17
C ASP A 58 14.61 28.39 -18.06
N ASP A 59 13.67 28.57 -18.99
CA ASP A 59 13.48 27.95 -20.32
C ASP A 59 13.74 26.44 -20.51
N GLU A 60 12.71 25.78 -21.04
CA GLU A 60 12.66 24.36 -21.40
C GLU A 60 13.94 23.80 -22.06
N SER A 61 14.35 22.60 -21.61
CA SER A 61 15.30 21.64 -22.22
C SER A 61 16.72 21.48 -21.66
N VAL A 62 17.06 22.06 -20.50
CA VAL A 62 18.22 21.57 -19.74
C VAL A 62 17.87 21.54 -18.27
N ASN A 63 17.65 20.33 -17.73
CA ASN A 63 17.62 20.09 -16.30
C ASN A 63 19.01 20.48 -15.76
N VAL A 64 19.19 21.71 -15.28
CA VAL A 64 20.39 22.10 -14.55
C VAL A 64 20.18 21.62 -13.13
N THR A 65 20.42 20.33 -12.95
CA THR A 65 20.50 19.66 -11.66
C THR A 65 21.50 20.43 -10.78
N PRO A 66 21.15 20.79 -9.53
CA PRO A 66 22.09 21.41 -8.61
C PRO A 66 23.34 20.55 -8.51
N ALA A 67 24.49 21.11 -8.87
CA ALA A 67 25.77 20.40 -8.83
C ALA A 67 26.12 20.06 -7.37
N GLY A 68 25.76 18.84 -6.96
CA GLY A 68 25.97 18.31 -5.61
C GLY A 68 24.93 17.31 -5.12
N ALA A 69 23.76 17.22 -5.75
CA ALA A 69 22.88 16.06 -5.60
C ALA A 69 23.35 14.99 -6.59
N GLU A 70 23.81 13.85 -6.10
CA GLU A 70 23.87 12.66 -6.95
C GLU A 70 22.42 12.43 -7.41
N GLU A 71 22.14 12.54 -8.72
CA GLU A 71 20.84 12.14 -9.24
C GLU A 71 20.67 10.67 -8.89
N ASN A 72 19.70 10.36 -8.03
CA ASN A 72 19.38 8.98 -7.76
C ASN A 72 18.89 8.36 -9.06
N GLU A 73 19.22 7.10 -9.26
CA GLU A 73 18.76 6.42 -10.45
C GLU A 73 17.25 6.20 -10.36
N HIS A 74 16.52 6.63 -11.39
CA HIS A 74 15.11 6.30 -11.54
C HIS A 74 14.98 4.85 -11.97
N ILE A 75 14.19 4.07 -11.23
CA ILE A 75 14.06 2.63 -11.42
C ILE A 75 12.62 2.19 -11.61
N ALA A 76 12.47 1.05 -12.27
CA ALA A 76 11.25 0.28 -12.27
C ALA A 76 11.07 -0.46 -10.94
N VAL A 77 9.82 -0.71 -10.55
CA VAL A 77 9.44 -1.44 -9.33
C VAL A 77 10.04 -2.85 -9.34
N ALA A 78 10.08 -3.54 -10.48
CA ALA A 78 10.68 -4.86 -10.59
C ALA A 78 12.20 -4.89 -10.28
N ASP A 79 12.89 -3.76 -10.39
CA ASP A 79 14.33 -3.66 -10.17
C ASP A 79 14.71 -3.36 -8.71
N ILE A 80 13.73 -3.05 -7.83
CA ILE A 80 13.98 -2.72 -6.42
C ILE A 80 14.85 -3.77 -5.73
N ALA A 81 14.55 -5.06 -5.94
CA ALA A 81 15.30 -6.16 -5.34
C ALA A 81 16.77 -6.15 -5.78
N GLN A 82 17.01 -6.01 -7.08
CA GLN A 82 18.36 -5.94 -7.63
C GLN A 82 19.10 -4.70 -7.12
N ARG A 83 18.43 -3.55 -6.97
CA ARG A 83 19.07 -2.33 -6.46
C ARG A 83 19.45 -2.47 -5.00
N HIS A 84 18.54 -2.99 -4.18
CA HIS A 84 18.78 -3.21 -2.78
C HIS A 84 19.98 -4.14 -2.57
N ASP A 85 20.00 -5.28 -3.26
CA ASP A 85 21.07 -6.28 -3.14
C ASP A 85 22.45 -5.76 -3.63
N ASN A 86 22.46 -4.85 -4.60
CA ASN A 86 23.69 -4.27 -5.15
C ASN A 86 24.13 -2.98 -4.43
N ALA A 87 23.39 -2.51 -3.43
CA ALA A 87 23.72 -1.29 -2.71
C ALA A 87 25.08 -1.40 -2.01
N GLU A 88 25.87 -0.32 -2.04
CA GLU A 88 27.13 -0.26 -1.29
C GLU A 88 26.90 -0.16 0.23
N ARG A 89 25.67 0.20 0.63
CA ARG A 89 25.21 0.36 2.01
C ARG A 89 24.01 -0.56 2.27
N GLU A 90 23.37 -0.39 3.42
CA GLU A 90 22.18 -1.16 3.83
C GLU A 90 20.96 -0.93 2.92
N SER A 91 20.91 0.18 2.17
CA SER A 91 19.84 0.50 1.22
C SER A 91 20.42 1.18 -0.02
N ALA A 92 19.83 0.89 -1.19
CA ALA A 92 19.95 1.74 -2.37
C ALA A 92 18.94 2.89 -2.26
N TRP A 93 19.36 4.09 -2.66
CA TRP A 93 18.51 5.27 -2.78
C TRP A 93 18.16 5.45 -4.25
N VAL A 94 16.88 5.56 -4.53
CA VAL A 94 16.33 5.50 -5.88
C VAL A 94 15.20 6.50 -6.04
N ASP A 95 14.89 6.80 -7.30
CA ASP A 95 13.67 7.51 -7.68
C ASP A 95 12.73 6.52 -8.38
N ALA A 96 11.41 6.70 -8.27
CA ALA A 96 10.43 5.85 -8.92
C ALA A 96 9.14 6.61 -9.22
N THR A 97 8.43 6.24 -10.29
CA THR A 97 7.09 6.76 -10.59
C THR A 97 6.11 5.62 -10.50
N VAL A 98 5.11 5.74 -9.64
CA VAL A 98 4.21 4.63 -9.30
C VAL A 98 2.78 5.11 -9.10
N GLU A 99 1.83 4.22 -9.35
CA GLU A 99 0.43 4.37 -9.00
C GLU A 99 0.17 3.69 -7.65
N VAL A 100 -0.64 4.32 -6.80
CA VAL A 100 -1.07 3.79 -5.52
C VAL A 100 -2.28 2.88 -5.72
N LEU A 101 -2.09 1.57 -5.54
CA LEU A 101 -3.13 0.56 -5.72
C LEU A 101 -4.03 0.38 -4.49
N SER A 102 -3.49 0.58 -3.30
CA SER A 102 -4.26 0.49 -2.05
C SER A 102 -3.49 1.12 -0.90
N THR A 103 -4.20 1.56 0.14
CA THR A 103 -3.60 2.18 1.32
C THR A 103 -4.19 1.65 2.63
N TRP A 104 -3.35 1.58 3.67
CA TRP A 104 -3.78 1.16 5.01
C TRP A 104 -2.86 1.75 6.09
N THR A 105 -3.34 1.76 7.33
CA THR A 105 -2.57 2.20 8.50
C THR A 105 -2.19 1.00 9.37
N ILE A 106 -1.12 1.15 10.16
CA ILE A 106 -0.68 0.15 11.13
C ILE A 106 -0.47 0.81 12.50
N ASP A 107 -0.47 -0.01 13.54
CA ASP A 107 -0.23 0.38 14.94
C ASP A 107 1.25 0.66 15.19
N ALA A 108 1.73 1.78 14.68
CA ALA A 108 3.07 2.26 14.93
C ALA A 108 3.10 3.78 14.80
N ASP A 109 3.34 4.47 15.91
CA ASP A 109 3.49 5.95 15.94
C ASP A 109 4.54 6.47 14.95
N SER A 110 5.48 5.62 14.54
CA SER A 110 6.54 5.94 13.59
C SER A 110 6.11 5.84 12.13
N VAL A 111 4.99 5.18 11.82
CA VAL A 111 4.50 4.96 10.46
C VAL A 111 3.22 5.78 10.26
N ALA A 112 3.27 6.74 9.34
CA ALA A 112 2.09 7.51 8.98
C ALA A 112 1.10 6.67 8.15
N GLN A 113 1.62 5.95 7.16
CA GLN A 113 0.80 5.23 6.20
C GLN A 113 1.60 4.10 5.55
N LYS A 114 0.89 3.04 5.16
CA LYS A 114 1.38 2.04 4.21
C LYS A 114 0.55 2.08 2.94
N ALA A 115 1.19 1.75 1.83
CA ALA A 115 0.54 1.63 0.54
C ALA A 115 1.11 0.45 -0.24
N GLN A 116 0.31 -0.07 -1.15
CA GLN A 116 0.79 -0.89 -2.23
C GLN A 116 0.87 -0.02 -3.47
N ILE A 117 2.02 -0.10 -4.14
CA ILE A 117 2.35 0.72 -5.29
C ILE A 117 2.69 -0.18 -6.47
N ALA A 118 2.43 0.31 -7.69
CA ALA A 118 2.75 -0.41 -8.90
C ALA A 118 3.20 0.51 -10.03
N ASP A 119 3.94 -0.08 -10.95
CA ASP A 119 4.20 0.45 -12.28
C ASP A 119 3.89 -0.64 -13.33
N ASP A 120 4.29 -0.43 -14.58
CA ASP A 120 4.08 -1.38 -15.67
C ASP A 120 4.92 -2.67 -15.53
N THR A 121 5.87 -2.71 -14.59
CA THR A 121 6.79 -3.81 -14.36
C THR A 121 6.42 -4.70 -13.18
N GLY A 122 5.71 -4.17 -12.18
CA GLY A 122 5.31 -4.95 -11.02
C GLY A 122 4.73 -4.15 -9.86
N LYS A 123 4.59 -4.83 -8.72
CA LYS A 123 4.03 -4.29 -7.47
C LYS A 123 5.09 -4.29 -6.37
N ALA A 124 5.03 -3.31 -5.47
CA ALA A 124 5.81 -3.29 -4.24
C ALA A 124 5.01 -2.65 -3.09
N GLU A 125 5.48 -2.86 -1.86
CA GLU A 125 4.97 -2.11 -0.71
C GLU A 125 5.73 -0.78 -0.55
N LEU A 126 5.03 0.23 -0.06
CA LEU A 126 5.54 1.54 0.31
C LEU A 126 5.23 1.79 1.80
N THR A 127 6.22 2.20 2.57
CA THR A 127 6.04 2.64 3.96
C THR A 127 6.36 4.12 4.09
N VAL A 128 5.37 4.92 4.47
CA VAL A 128 5.53 6.35 4.74
C VAL A 128 5.75 6.57 6.22
N TRP A 129 6.93 7.07 6.58
CA TRP A 129 7.26 7.34 7.98
C TRP A 129 6.61 8.64 8.45
N ALA A 130 6.14 8.67 9.70
CA ALA A 130 5.54 9.88 10.28
C ALA A 130 6.52 11.06 10.36
N SER A 131 7.82 10.79 10.44
CA SER A 131 8.86 11.83 10.39
C SER A 131 9.03 12.48 9.02
N ALA A 132 8.46 11.90 7.95
CA ALA A 132 8.56 12.46 6.61
C ALA A 132 7.63 13.65 6.38
N ASP A 133 6.55 13.77 7.18
CA ASP A 133 5.49 14.78 6.98
C ASP A 133 4.99 14.82 5.52
N ALA A 134 4.95 13.65 4.88
CA ALA A 134 4.58 13.51 3.47
C ALA A 134 3.05 13.67 3.30
N PRO A 135 2.60 14.13 2.13
CA PRO A 135 1.18 14.15 1.79
C PRO A 135 0.53 12.77 1.93
N ALA A 136 -0.74 12.74 2.35
CA ALA A 136 -1.51 11.51 2.41
C ALA A 136 -1.76 10.97 1.00
N LEU A 137 -1.54 9.67 0.81
CA LEU A 137 -1.75 8.99 -0.47
C LEU A 137 -3.15 8.35 -0.50
N SER A 138 -3.78 8.37 -1.65
CA SER A 138 -5.08 7.74 -1.93
C SER A 138 -4.95 6.73 -3.05
N GLU A 139 -5.88 5.77 -3.08
CA GLU A 139 -5.98 4.82 -4.19
C GLU A 139 -6.21 5.55 -5.52
N GLY A 140 -5.45 5.18 -6.54
CA GLY A 140 -5.44 5.81 -7.87
C GLY A 140 -4.48 7.01 -8.01
N ASP A 141 -3.82 7.45 -6.94
CA ASP A 141 -2.84 8.54 -7.04
C ASP A 141 -1.58 8.06 -7.78
N VAL A 142 -1.17 8.80 -8.81
CA VAL A 142 0.15 8.62 -9.45
C VAL A 142 1.14 9.57 -8.80
N VAL A 143 2.24 9.03 -8.28
CA VAL A 143 3.26 9.80 -7.56
C VAL A 143 4.67 9.52 -8.08
N ALA A 144 5.44 10.60 -8.22
CA ALA A 144 6.88 10.54 -8.36
C ALA A 144 7.52 10.57 -6.96
N LEU A 145 8.18 9.47 -6.62
CA LEU A 145 8.95 9.30 -5.40
C LEU A 145 10.41 9.63 -5.68
N GLY A 146 10.94 10.63 -5.00
CA GLY A 146 12.34 11.04 -5.11
C GLY A 146 13.11 10.71 -3.84
N ASN A 147 14.33 10.22 -3.99
CA ASN A 147 15.26 9.92 -2.89
C ASN A 147 14.64 9.00 -1.84
N VAL A 148 14.06 7.88 -2.29
CA VAL A 148 13.46 6.86 -1.42
C VAL A 148 14.43 5.70 -1.19
N PRO A 149 14.73 5.33 0.07
CA PRO A 149 15.53 4.14 0.33
C PRO A 149 14.73 2.86 0.08
N THR A 150 15.39 1.90 -0.53
CA THR A 150 14.93 0.51 -0.66
C THR A 150 15.07 -0.25 0.66
N ASP A 151 14.18 -1.20 0.91
CA ASP A 151 14.19 -2.05 2.11
C ASP A 151 13.86 -3.50 1.77
N GLU A 152 14.32 -4.43 2.60
CA GLU A 152 14.01 -5.86 2.51
C GLU A 152 13.56 -6.37 3.87
N TYR A 153 12.43 -7.10 3.87
CA TYR A 153 11.96 -7.81 5.05
C TYR A 153 11.40 -9.18 4.68
N GLN A 154 12.06 -10.24 5.14
CA GLN A 154 11.65 -11.64 4.93
C GLN A 154 11.49 -12.04 3.45
N GLY A 155 12.32 -11.47 2.58
CA GLY A 155 12.34 -11.67 1.13
C GLY A 155 11.39 -10.74 0.36
N THR A 156 10.64 -9.89 1.05
CA THR A 156 9.79 -8.87 0.42
C THR A 156 10.54 -7.55 0.35
N TYR A 157 10.68 -7.03 -0.86
CA TYR A 157 11.33 -5.75 -1.12
C TYR A 157 10.30 -4.61 -1.17
N SER A 158 10.67 -3.46 -0.62
CA SER A 158 9.77 -2.30 -0.49
C SER A 158 10.52 -0.98 -0.60
N LEU A 159 9.77 0.12 -0.72
CA LEU A 159 10.28 1.49 -0.66
C LEU A 159 9.84 2.17 0.64
N LYS A 160 10.62 3.14 1.10
CA LYS A 160 10.30 3.95 2.28
C LYS A 160 10.33 5.43 1.93
N VAL A 161 9.33 6.18 2.37
CA VAL A 161 9.35 7.65 2.33
C VAL A 161 9.82 8.17 3.69
N THR A 162 10.98 8.82 3.71
CA THR A 162 11.59 9.41 4.90
C THR A 162 11.60 10.93 4.82
N SER A 163 12.14 11.62 5.83
CA SER A 163 12.28 13.09 5.84
C SER A 163 13.18 13.64 4.74
N ASP A 164 14.03 12.80 4.14
CA ASP A 164 14.91 13.17 3.04
C ASP A 164 14.31 12.84 1.66
N SER A 165 13.12 12.24 1.63
CA SER A 165 12.41 11.84 0.41
C SER A 165 11.46 12.94 -0.07
N THR A 166 11.10 12.88 -1.35
CA THR A 166 10.11 13.76 -1.98
C THR A 166 8.98 12.92 -2.56
N VAL A 167 7.76 13.45 -2.50
CA VAL A 167 6.55 12.83 -3.05
C VAL A 167 5.82 13.92 -3.83
N GLU A 168 5.73 13.74 -5.14
CA GLU A 168 5.08 14.68 -6.06
C GLU A 168 3.95 13.98 -6.81
N PHE A 169 2.72 14.51 -6.70
CA PHE A 169 1.58 13.98 -7.45
C PHE A 169 1.68 14.36 -8.92
N GLN A 170 1.33 13.40 -9.77
CA GLN A 170 1.30 13.54 -11.22
C GLN A 170 -0.14 13.48 -11.70
N ASP A 171 -0.47 14.31 -12.70
CA ASP A 171 -1.78 14.29 -13.37
C ASP A 171 -1.85 13.25 -14.51
N GLU A 172 -0.70 12.66 -14.88
CA GLU A 172 -0.60 11.70 -15.97
C GLU A 172 -0.70 10.26 -15.43
N ASP A 173 -1.71 9.53 -15.90
CA ASP A 173 -1.87 8.10 -15.59
C ASP A 173 -0.71 7.28 -16.16
N ILE A 174 -0.33 6.22 -15.46
CA ILE A 174 0.65 5.24 -15.94
C ILE A 174 -0.04 3.89 -16.19
N ASP A 175 0.55 3.05 -17.05
CA ASP A 175 0.03 1.70 -17.33
C ASP A 175 0.44 0.71 -16.20
N ALA A 176 0.08 1.02 -14.95
CA ALA A 176 0.43 0.18 -13.82
C ALA A 176 -0.25 -1.20 -13.89
N VAL A 177 0.45 -2.22 -13.38
CA VAL A 177 -0.17 -3.55 -13.23
C VAL A 177 -1.35 -3.48 -12.24
N ASP A 178 -2.48 -4.07 -12.61
CA ASP A 178 -3.66 -4.09 -11.74
C ASP A 178 -3.43 -4.92 -10.47
N ASN A 179 -4.21 -4.64 -9.42
CA ASN A 179 -4.12 -5.37 -8.17
C ASN A 179 -5.07 -6.58 -8.06
N LEU A 180 -5.78 -6.92 -9.13
CA LEU A 180 -6.91 -7.85 -9.04
C LEU A 180 -6.39 -9.28 -9.06
N GLU A 181 -6.52 -9.95 -7.93
CA GLU A 181 -6.18 -11.36 -7.78
C GLU A 181 -7.45 -12.22 -7.78
N HIS A 182 -7.28 -13.48 -8.19
CA HIS A 182 -8.36 -14.45 -8.27
C HIS A 182 -7.89 -15.80 -7.74
N VAL A 183 -8.69 -16.43 -6.90
CA VAL A 183 -8.45 -17.80 -6.41
C VAL A 183 -9.70 -18.65 -6.50
N GLU A 184 -9.56 -19.82 -7.12
CA GLU A 184 -10.58 -20.86 -7.16
C GLU A 184 -10.08 -22.10 -6.43
N GLY A 185 -10.80 -22.55 -5.42
CA GLY A 185 -10.34 -23.67 -4.63
C GLY A 185 -11.32 -24.08 -3.54
N ARG A 186 -10.84 -24.92 -2.62
CA ARG A 186 -11.62 -25.37 -1.47
C ARG A 186 -11.28 -24.54 -0.25
N VAL A 187 -12.29 -24.14 0.51
CA VAL A 187 -12.08 -23.51 1.82
C VAL A 187 -11.56 -24.55 2.79
N VAL A 188 -10.29 -24.47 3.16
CA VAL A 188 -9.65 -25.40 4.12
C VAL A 188 -9.71 -24.89 5.55
N GLN A 189 -9.85 -23.57 5.73
CA GLN A 189 -9.99 -22.92 7.02
C GLN A 189 -10.90 -21.70 6.89
N ALA A 190 -11.73 -21.49 7.92
CA ALA A 190 -12.42 -20.23 8.15
C ALA A 190 -12.01 -19.71 9.54
N ARG A 191 -11.89 -18.39 9.67
CA ARG A 191 -11.53 -17.66 10.89
C ARG A 191 -12.45 -16.43 11.00
N GLU A 192 -12.52 -15.87 12.20
CA GLU A 192 -13.36 -14.70 12.52
C GLU A 192 -14.86 -15.02 12.44
N GLY A 193 -15.70 -14.16 11.89
CA GLY A 193 -17.15 -14.27 11.89
C GLY A 193 -17.76 -12.99 12.46
N ILE A 194 -18.55 -13.12 13.52
CA ILE A 194 -18.99 -11.95 14.28
C ILE A 194 -17.79 -11.40 15.05
N VAL A 195 -17.44 -10.16 14.76
CA VAL A 195 -16.32 -9.44 15.37
C VAL A 195 -16.80 -8.13 16.00
N ASP A 196 -16.04 -7.60 16.95
CA ASP A 196 -16.22 -6.22 17.41
C ASP A 196 -15.25 -5.31 16.64
N ARG A 197 -15.71 -4.14 16.19
CA ARG A 197 -14.87 -3.13 15.54
C ARG A 197 -14.96 -1.79 16.25
N CYS A 198 -13.92 -0.99 16.09
CA CYS A 198 -13.90 0.39 16.58
C CYS A 198 -14.92 1.24 15.79
N THR A 199 -15.69 2.09 16.47
CA THR A 199 -16.62 3.03 15.82
C THR A 199 -15.97 4.38 15.51
N HIS A 200 -14.67 4.57 15.76
CA HIS A 200 -14.02 5.84 15.43
C HIS A 200 -13.91 6.01 13.92
N ASP A 201 -14.12 7.24 13.46
CA ASP A 201 -13.89 7.63 12.07
C ASP A 201 -12.46 7.20 11.65
N ASP A 202 -12.35 6.64 10.46
CA ASP A 202 -11.10 6.11 9.87
C ASP A 202 -10.44 4.93 10.62
N CYS A 203 -11.15 4.25 11.53
CA CYS A 203 -10.65 3.05 12.21
C CYS A 203 -11.40 1.78 11.76
N THR A 204 -10.74 0.90 10.99
CA THR A 204 -11.29 -0.37 10.48
C THR A 204 -10.90 -1.59 11.33
N ARG A 205 -10.42 -1.34 12.55
CA ARG A 205 -9.74 -2.36 13.35
C ARG A 205 -10.71 -3.29 14.08
N VAL A 206 -10.44 -4.59 13.97
CA VAL A 206 -11.09 -5.64 14.76
C VAL A 206 -10.54 -5.65 16.20
N ILE A 207 -11.45 -5.61 17.17
CA ILE A 207 -11.19 -5.56 18.61
C ILE A 207 -11.48 -6.94 19.20
N ASN A 208 -10.42 -7.60 19.69
CA ASN A 208 -10.56 -8.92 20.31
C ASN A 208 -10.81 -8.85 21.83
N THR A 209 -10.48 -7.73 22.50
CA THR A 209 -10.68 -7.60 23.95
C THR A 209 -10.77 -6.14 24.40
N GLY A 210 -11.93 -5.73 24.92
CA GLY A 210 -12.11 -4.45 25.58
C GLY A 210 -12.24 -3.29 24.59
N ASN A 211 -11.28 -2.35 24.62
CA ASN A 211 -11.32 -1.12 23.82
C ASN A 211 -10.29 -1.17 22.68
N CYS A 212 -10.51 -0.34 21.66
CA CYS A 212 -9.51 -0.12 20.63
C CYS A 212 -8.21 0.42 21.25
N PRO A 213 -7.03 -0.15 20.91
CA PRO A 213 -5.73 0.35 21.38
C PRO A 213 -5.49 1.81 20.99
N ASP A 214 -5.89 2.17 19.76
CA ASP A 214 -5.72 3.50 19.18
C ASP A 214 -6.77 4.48 19.71
N HIS A 215 -7.97 3.98 20.03
CA HIS A 215 -9.10 4.78 20.46
C HIS A 215 -9.70 4.25 21.77
N PRO A 216 -9.08 4.55 22.93
CA PRO A 216 -9.48 3.99 24.22
C PRO A 216 -10.89 4.37 24.68
N ASN A 217 -11.46 5.43 24.07
CA ASN A 217 -12.79 5.97 24.39
C ASN A 217 -13.78 5.79 23.24
N ALA A 218 -13.38 5.16 22.12
CA ALA A 218 -14.33 4.85 21.07
C ALA A 218 -15.23 3.70 21.51
N ASP A 219 -16.50 3.78 21.12
CA ASP A 219 -17.42 2.66 21.27
C ASP A 219 -17.04 1.54 20.29
N THR A 220 -17.62 0.38 20.53
CA THR A 220 -17.44 -0.81 19.70
C THR A 220 -18.78 -1.24 19.11
N GLU A 221 -18.79 -1.57 17.83
CA GLU A 221 -19.97 -2.13 17.17
C GLU A 221 -19.67 -3.54 16.64
N ARG A 222 -20.73 -4.33 16.46
CA ARG A 222 -20.64 -5.67 15.89
C ARG A 222 -20.54 -5.55 14.38
N ASP A 223 -19.64 -6.33 13.81
CA ASP A 223 -19.44 -6.45 12.36
C ASP A 223 -19.41 -7.94 11.98
N PHE A 224 -19.61 -8.23 10.70
CA PHE A 224 -19.49 -9.57 10.14
C PHE A 224 -18.34 -9.62 9.16
N ARG A 225 -17.23 -10.24 9.57
CA ARG A 225 -16.03 -10.36 8.75
C ARG A 225 -15.54 -11.78 8.79
N LEU A 226 -15.28 -12.36 7.62
CA LEU A 226 -14.86 -13.75 7.53
C LEU A 226 -13.51 -13.84 6.83
N LYS A 227 -12.55 -14.52 7.46
CA LYS A 227 -11.26 -14.80 6.83
C LYS A 227 -11.19 -16.27 6.42
N LEU A 228 -11.15 -16.50 5.12
CA LEU A 228 -11.06 -17.83 4.51
C LEU A 228 -9.62 -18.12 4.10
N THR A 229 -9.23 -19.37 4.18
CA THR A 229 -8.04 -19.88 3.49
C THR A 229 -8.51 -20.83 2.40
N VAL A 230 -8.23 -20.48 1.15
CA VAL A 230 -8.66 -21.19 -0.06
C VAL A 230 -7.46 -21.92 -0.65
N ASP A 231 -7.60 -23.22 -0.87
CA ASP A 231 -6.56 -24.09 -1.43
C ASP A 231 -6.99 -24.60 -2.81
N ASP A 232 -6.20 -24.27 -3.83
CA ASP A 232 -6.41 -24.66 -5.23
C ASP A 232 -5.72 -26.00 -5.60
N GLY A 233 -5.07 -26.66 -4.62
CA GLY A 233 -4.28 -27.87 -4.77
C GLY A 233 -2.78 -27.64 -5.03
N HIS A 234 -2.36 -26.40 -5.24
CA HIS A 234 -0.97 -25.99 -5.44
C HIS A 234 -0.52 -24.97 -4.39
N VAL A 235 -1.35 -23.97 -4.11
CA VAL A 235 -1.11 -22.91 -3.14
C VAL A 235 -2.36 -22.65 -2.29
N ALA A 236 -2.13 -22.23 -1.05
CA ALA A 236 -3.18 -21.74 -0.17
C ALA A 236 -3.09 -20.21 -0.11
N ARG A 237 -4.21 -19.53 -0.37
CA ARG A 237 -4.33 -18.07 -0.30
C ARG A 237 -5.36 -17.69 0.76
N ASP A 238 -5.08 -16.64 1.50
CA ASP A 238 -6.05 -16.05 2.42
C ASP A 238 -6.96 -15.08 1.64
N ALA A 239 -8.26 -15.18 1.89
CA ALA A 239 -9.28 -14.27 1.38
C ALA A 239 -10.04 -13.66 2.57
N VAL A 240 -10.26 -12.35 2.54
CA VAL A 240 -10.95 -11.60 3.60
C VAL A 240 -12.24 -11.05 3.03
N LEU A 241 -13.36 -11.46 3.61
CA LEU A 241 -14.69 -11.08 3.21
C LEU A 241 -15.23 -10.05 4.18
N GLN A 242 -15.75 -8.94 3.66
CA GLN A 242 -16.54 -8.01 4.46
C GLN A 242 -17.96 -8.56 4.64
N GLN A 243 -18.84 -7.77 5.26
CA GLN A 243 -20.19 -8.22 5.59
C GLN A 243 -20.93 -8.76 4.36
N ASP A 244 -20.98 -8.03 3.26
CA ASP A 244 -21.75 -8.41 2.08
C ASP A 244 -21.26 -9.74 1.49
N GLU A 245 -19.94 -9.93 1.36
CA GLU A 245 -19.37 -11.18 0.83
C GLU A 245 -19.49 -12.32 1.84
N ALA A 246 -19.40 -12.05 3.14
CA ALA A 246 -19.57 -13.05 4.20
C ALA A 246 -21.02 -13.58 4.22
N GLU A 247 -22.00 -12.68 4.09
CA GLU A 247 -23.42 -13.04 3.98
C GLU A 247 -23.65 -13.89 2.73
N ALA A 248 -23.10 -13.49 1.57
CA ALA A 248 -23.21 -14.23 0.32
C ALA A 248 -22.54 -15.62 0.40
N ALA A 249 -21.38 -15.72 1.06
CA ALA A 249 -20.65 -16.97 1.19
C ALA A 249 -21.39 -18.00 2.07
N LEU A 250 -22.03 -17.51 3.13
CA LEU A 250 -22.69 -18.37 4.11
C LEU A 250 -24.17 -18.60 3.80
N ASP A 251 -24.77 -17.79 2.94
CA ASP A 251 -26.23 -17.70 2.75
C ASP A 251 -26.95 -17.41 4.08
N VAL A 252 -26.36 -16.48 4.86
CA VAL A 252 -26.81 -16.08 6.20
C VAL A 252 -26.62 -14.58 6.34
N THR A 253 -27.69 -13.83 6.63
CA THR A 253 -27.57 -12.39 6.85
C THR A 253 -26.89 -12.07 8.18
N PHE A 254 -26.33 -10.87 8.34
CA PHE A 254 -25.79 -10.43 9.62
C PHE A 254 -26.84 -10.43 10.73
N GLU A 255 -28.09 -10.11 10.42
CA GLU A 255 -29.19 -10.17 11.38
C GLU A 255 -29.45 -11.60 11.85
N ASP A 256 -29.40 -12.58 10.93
CA ASP A 256 -29.52 -14.00 11.28
C ASP A 256 -28.33 -14.49 12.11
N ALA A 257 -27.11 -14.07 11.77
CA ALA A 257 -25.91 -14.37 12.54
C ALA A 257 -26.01 -13.80 13.97
N MET A 258 -26.48 -12.56 14.12
CA MET A 258 -26.79 -11.96 15.42
C MET A 258 -27.93 -12.68 16.14
N GLY A 259 -28.89 -13.23 15.41
CA GLY A 259 -29.93 -14.13 15.93
C GLY A 259 -29.34 -15.38 16.57
N ILE A 260 -28.43 -16.06 15.86
CA ILE A 260 -27.70 -17.23 16.37
C ILE A 260 -26.92 -16.84 17.63
N LEU A 261 -26.23 -15.70 17.62
CA LEU A 261 -25.50 -15.20 18.79
C LEU A 261 -26.40 -14.96 20.01
N ASN A 262 -27.61 -14.43 19.80
CA ASN A 262 -28.56 -14.22 20.90
C ASN A 262 -29.07 -15.54 21.50
N ASP A 263 -29.11 -16.61 20.71
CA ASP A 263 -29.53 -17.94 21.15
C ASP A 263 -28.40 -18.70 21.87
N THR A 264 -27.16 -18.60 21.38
CA THR A 264 -25.98 -19.26 21.97
C THR A 264 -25.41 -18.48 23.16
N LEU A 265 -25.53 -17.14 23.15
CA LEU A 265 -24.91 -16.21 24.08
C LEU A 265 -23.37 -16.29 24.12
N ASP A 266 -22.77 -16.88 23.09
CA ASP A 266 -21.33 -17.11 22.98
C ASP A 266 -20.87 -16.87 21.53
N VAL A 267 -19.96 -15.90 21.36
CA VAL A 267 -19.44 -15.49 20.05
C VAL A 267 -18.57 -16.58 19.44
N ASP A 268 -17.78 -17.30 20.24
CA ASP A 268 -16.89 -18.34 19.75
C ASP A 268 -17.70 -19.54 19.25
N ASP A 269 -18.71 -19.97 20.01
CA ASP A 269 -19.62 -21.05 19.58
C ASP A 269 -20.40 -20.66 18.32
N THR A 270 -20.85 -19.40 18.22
CA THR A 270 -21.54 -18.87 17.03
C THR A 270 -20.64 -18.88 15.82
N ASN A 271 -19.41 -18.40 15.95
CA ASN A 271 -18.42 -18.39 14.88
C ASN A 271 -18.07 -19.82 14.43
N GLU A 272 -17.93 -20.77 15.36
CA GLU A 272 -17.72 -22.18 15.00
C GLU A 272 -18.89 -22.76 14.19
N MET A 273 -20.13 -22.36 14.49
CA MET A 273 -21.31 -22.74 13.71
C MET A 273 -21.27 -22.13 12.30
N LEU A 274 -20.95 -20.85 12.17
CA LEU A 274 -20.83 -20.17 10.87
C LEU A 274 -19.71 -20.80 10.03
N HIS A 275 -18.54 -21.09 10.62
CA HIS A 275 -17.41 -21.71 9.91
C HIS A 275 -17.77 -23.06 9.30
N LYS A 276 -18.55 -23.89 10.01
CA LYS A 276 -19.03 -25.18 9.49
C LYS A 276 -19.91 -25.02 8.25
N GLY A 277 -20.52 -23.85 8.04
CA GLY A 277 -21.32 -23.54 6.88
C GLY A 277 -20.51 -23.32 5.59
N ILE A 278 -19.21 -23.01 5.68
CA ILE A 278 -18.37 -22.67 4.51
C ILE A 278 -17.15 -23.58 4.36
N VAL A 279 -16.59 -24.09 5.47
CA VAL A 279 -15.41 -24.96 5.42
C VAL A 279 -15.72 -26.21 4.61
N GLY A 280 -14.83 -26.52 3.67
CA GLY A 280 -14.97 -27.63 2.75
C GLY A 280 -15.78 -27.30 1.50
N LYS A 281 -16.45 -26.16 1.39
CA LYS A 281 -17.08 -25.75 0.12
C LYS A 281 -16.02 -25.30 -0.89
N GLN A 282 -16.37 -25.40 -2.17
CA GLN A 282 -15.55 -24.85 -3.25
C GLN A 282 -16.00 -23.41 -3.51
N VAL A 283 -15.04 -22.50 -3.63
CA VAL A 283 -15.30 -21.08 -3.80
C VAL A 283 -14.42 -20.53 -4.92
N SER A 284 -14.91 -19.47 -5.55
CA SER A 284 -14.18 -18.56 -6.42
C SER A 284 -14.19 -17.20 -5.76
N VAL A 285 -13.03 -16.61 -5.50
CA VAL A 285 -12.91 -15.30 -4.85
C VAL A 285 -12.05 -14.39 -5.73
N ALA A 286 -12.52 -13.17 -5.95
CA ALA A 286 -11.78 -12.14 -6.67
C ALA A 286 -11.76 -10.82 -5.89
N GLY A 287 -10.66 -10.08 -6.06
CA GLY A 287 -10.51 -8.72 -5.54
C GLY A 287 -9.04 -8.34 -5.33
N PRO A 288 -8.76 -7.15 -4.79
CA PRO A 288 -7.39 -6.66 -4.63
C PRO A 288 -6.60 -7.45 -3.58
N GLU A 289 -5.33 -7.77 -3.87
CA GLU A 289 -4.44 -8.34 -2.86
C GLU A 289 -3.85 -7.25 -1.97
N ILE A 290 -4.17 -7.29 -0.68
CA ILE A 290 -3.61 -6.40 0.33
C ILE A 290 -2.97 -7.25 1.41
N TYR A 291 -1.69 -7.01 1.68
CA TYR A 291 -0.92 -7.68 2.73
C TYR A 291 -0.94 -9.23 2.63
N GLY A 292 -0.82 -9.73 1.39
CA GLY A 292 -0.81 -11.18 1.10
C GLY A 292 -2.16 -11.87 1.24
N SER A 293 -3.25 -11.12 1.34
CA SER A 293 -4.63 -11.62 1.37
C SER A 293 -5.48 -10.91 0.32
N ILE A 294 -6.32 -11.68 -0.38
CA ILE A 294 -7.31 -11.13 -1.31
C ILE A 294 -8.42 -10.49 -0.48
N GLN A 295 -8.65 -9.19 -0.64
CA GLN A 295 -9.87 -8.57 -0.11
C GLN A 295 -10.98 -8.88 -1.11
N ALA A 296 -11.94 -9.70 -0.70
CA ALA A 296 -12.99 -10.17 -1.60
C ALA A 296 -13.94 -9.01 -1.94
N GLU A 297 -14.08 -8.75 -3.24
CA GLU A 297 -15.14 -7.90 -3.81
C GLU A 297 -16.20 -8.76 -4.51
N ASP A 298 -15.82 -9.97 -4.91
CA ASP A 298 -16.72 -10.99 -5.44
C ASP A 298 -16.40 -12.35 -4.83
N ILE A 299 -17.44 -13.07 -4.41
CA ILE A 299 -17.33 -14.47 -4.03
C ILE A 299 -18.48 -15.28 -4.61
N VAL A 300 -18.13 -16.40 -5.24
CA VAL A 300 -19.08 -17.41 -5.70
C VAL A 300 -18.80 -18.71 -4.95
N VAL A 301 -19.79 -19.16 -4.20
CA VAL A 301 -19.76 -20.49 -3.59
C VAL A 301 -20.30 -21.49 -4.60
N VAL A 302 -19.42 -22.36 -5.06
CA VAL A 302 -19.79 -23.43 -5.99
C VAL A 302 -20.53 -24.49 -5.20
N GLU A 303 -21.85 -24.54 -5.39
CA GLU A 303 -22.69 -25.64 -4.95
C GLU A 303 -22.35 -26.90 -5.74
N ASN A 304 -21.22 -27.53 -5.41
CA ASN A 304 -20.94 -28.88 -5.84
C ASN A 304 -21.76 -29.82 -4.95
N THR A 305 -23.02 -30.04 -5.32
CA THR A 305 -23.69 -31.28 -4.99
C THR A 305 -22.88 -32.42 -5.60
N LEU A 306 -22.04 -33.06 -4.79
CA LEU A 306 -21.54 -34.40 -5.10
C LEU A 306 -22.71 -35.37 -5.39
N ASP A 307 -23.92 -35.03 -4.95
CA ASP A 307 -25.17 -35.73 -5.27
C ASP A 307 -25.59 -35.62 -6.76
N ASP A 308 -25.17 -34.60 -7.52
CA ASP A 308 -25.52 -34.43 -8.94
C ASP A 308 -24.42 -34.90 -9.91
N LEU A 309 -23.23 -35.21 -9.39
CA LEU A 309 -22.16 -35.81 -10.18
C LEU A 309 -22.40 -37.32 -10.25
N ASP A 310 -22.83 -37.81 -11.41
CA ASP A 310 -22.84 -39.24 -11.70
C ASP A 310 -21.38 -39.71 -11.85
N VAL A 311 -20.77 -40.04 -10.71
CA VAL A 311 -19.38 -40.52 -10.61
C VAL A 311 -19.20 -41.76 -11.49
N ASP A 312 -20.22 -42.60 -11.64
CA ASP A 312 -20.16 -43.77 -12.52
C ASP A 312 -20.10 -43.34 -14.00
N ALA A 313 -20.89 -42.35 -14.42
CA ALA A 313 -20.81 -41.80 -15.79
C ALA A 313 -19.45 -41.17 -16.09
N MET A 314 -18.90 -40.38 -15.17
CA MET A 314 -17.59 -39.74 -15.35
C MET A 314 -16.44 -40.76 -15.36
N LEU A 315 -16.52 -41.82 -14.55
CA LEU A 315 -15.55 -42.92 -14.57
C LEU A 315 -15.65 -43.75 -15.87
N VAL A 316 -16.85 -43.86 -16.46
CA VAL A 316 -17.04 -44.47 -17.78
C VAL A 316 -16.39 -43.60 -18.86
N GLU A 317 -16.68 -42.30 -18.89
CA GLU A 317 -16.07 -41.37 -19.86
C GLU A 317 -14.55 -41.35 -19.74
N ALA A 318 -13.98 -41.32 -18.53
CA ALA A 318 -12.53 -41.36 -18.32
C ALA A 318 -11.91 -42.70 -18.76
N ARG A 319 -12.62 -43.82 -18.63
CA ARG A 319 -12.19 -45.13 -19.15
C ARG A 319 -12.23 -45.19 -20.67
N GLU A 320 -13.24 -44.56 -21.29
CA GLU A 320 -13.40 -44.50 -22.74
C GLU A 320 -12.44 -43.50 -23.40
N ALA A 321 -12.08 -42.42 -22.70
CA ALA A 321 -11.09 -41.44 -23.13
C ALA A 321 -9.63 -41.94 -23.01
N ARG A 322 -9.41 -43.11 -22.40
CA ARG A 322 -8.07 -43.70 -22.30
C ARG A 322 -7.64 -44.20 -23.68
N PRO A 323 -6.61 -43.61 -24.33
CA PRO A 323 -6.17 -44.08 -25.63
C PRO A 323 -5.75 -45.54 -25.51
N ALA A 324 -6.25 -46.38 -26.41
CA ALA A 324 -5.90 -47.79 -26.46
C ALA A 324 -4.37 -47.90 -26.46
N ALA A 325 -3.82 -48.49 -25.40
CA ALA A 325 -2.40 -48.75 -25.30
C ALA A 325 -1.94 -49.41 -26.60
N LEU A 326 -0.96 -48.79 -27.24
CA LEU A 326 -0.27 -49.28 -28.43
C LEU A 326 0.03 -50.76 -28.23
N SER A 327 -0.66 -51.58 -29.01
CA SER A 327 -0.29 -52.96 -29.23
C SER A 327 0.66 -52.96 -30.41
N GLU A 328 1.95 -52.97 -30.12
CA GLU A 328 3.05 -53.48 -30.97
C GLU A 328 4.30 -53.73 -30.13
#